data_AF-A0A973AFU7-F1
#
_entry.id   AF-A0A973AFU7-F1
#
_cell.length_a   1.000
_cell.length_b   1.000
_cell.length_c   1.000
_cell.angle_alpha   90.00
_cell.angle_beta   90.00
_cell.angle_gamma   90.00
#
_symmetry.space_group_name_H-M   'P 1'
#
loop_
_entity.id
_entity.type
_entity.pdbx_description
1 polymer ?
#
loop_
_entity_poly.entity_id
_entity_poly.type
_entity_poly.pdbx_seq_one_letter_code
_entity_poly.pdbx_strand_id
1 'polypeptide(L)'
;MTLALAVTAFVLLILRNEFLPDDPPFLLDQASFLITYLNRWLWIVVILGWGNHQFNRPMKWLPYATEAVFSWYILHQTITVVVGYNLTQLSLGPVIEPALVLIATLGGCLVIHEYIIRRSTILRPLFGLR
;
A
#
# COMPACT_ATOMS: atom_id res chain seq x y z
N MET A 1 -6.26 -21.07 -10.33
CA MET A 1 -7.50 -21.08 -9.51
C MET A 1 -7.81 -19.70 -8.92
N THR A 2 -6.86 -19.02 -8.26
CA THR A 2 -7.04 -17.66 -7.71
C THR A 2 -7.35 -16.59 -8.75
N LEU A 3 -6.67 -16.62 -9.90
CA LEU A 3 -6.91 -15.66 -11.01
C LEU A 3 -8.31 -15.81 -11.62
N ALA A 4 -8.80 -17.04 -11.78
CA ALA A 4 -10.16 -17.29 -12.28
C ALA A 4 -11.22 -16.71 -11.33
N LEU A 5 -11.05 -16.89 -10.01
CA LEU A 5 -11.96 -16.31 -9.01
C LEU A 5 -11.98 -14.78 -9.03
N ALA A 6 -10.82 -14.13 -9.17
CA ALA A 6 -10.76 -12.66 -9.25
C ALA A 6 -11.36 -12.11 -10.55
N VAL A 7 -11.13 -12.79 -11.68
CA VAL A 7 -11.75 -12.40 -12.97
C VAL A 7 -13.27 -12.58 -12.90
N THR A 8 -13.76 -13.70 -12.34
CA THR A 8 -15.21 -13.90 -12.16
C THR A 8 -15.81 -12.86 -11.22
N ALA A 9 -15.14 -12.52 -10.11
CA ALA A 9 -15.59 -11.47 -9.20
C ALA A 9 -15.61 -10.08 -9.86
N PHE A 10 -14.65 -9.80 -10.75
CA PHE A 10 -14.58 -8.56 -11.51
C PHE A 10 -15.71 -8.46 -12.55
N VAL A 11 -15.99 -9.56 -13.26
CA VAL A 11 -17.13 -9.64 -14.20
C VAL A 11 -18.45 -9.43 -13.46
N LEU A 12 -18.64 -10.04 -12.29
CA LEU A 12 -19.82 -9.80 -11.45
C LEU A 12 -19.96 -8.33 -11.02
N LEU A 13 -18.84 -7.65 -10.77
CA LEU A 13 -18.84 -6.22 -10.42
C LEU A 13 -19.24 -5.34 -11.60
N ILE A 14 -18.76 -5.66 -12.82
CA ILE A 14 -19.15 -4.96 -14.05
C ILE A 14 -20.64 -5.16 -14.33
N LEU A 15 -21.12 -6.41 -14.28
CA LEU A 15 -22.53 -6.73 -14.47
C LEU A 15 -23.41 -6.04 -13.42
N ARG A 16 -22.96 -5.94 -12.17
CA ARG A 16 -23.64 -5.12 -11.16
C ARG A 16 -23.72 -3.67 -11.57
N ASN A 17 -22.62 -3.07 -12.03
CA ASN A 17 -22.57 -1.66 -12.41
C ASN A 17 -23.44 -1.33 -13.63
N GLU A 18 -23.68 -2.30 -14.50
CA GLU A 18 -24.46 -2.13 -15.73
C GLU A 18 -25.96 -2.43 -15.54
N PHE A 19 -26.31 -3.38 -14.65
CA PHE A 19 -27.69 -3.86 -14.49
C PHE A 19 -28.39 -3.43 -13.20
N LEU A 20 -27.68 -2.97 -12.16
CA LEU A 20 -28.34 -2.50 -10.92
C LEU A 20 -28.63 -0.99 -10.97
N PRO A 21 -29.80 -0.55 -10.48
CA PRO A 21 -30.10 0.86 -10.26
C PRO A 21 -29.09 1.52 -9.31
N ASP A 22 -28.81 2.81 -9.52
CA ASP A 22 -27.91 3.60 -8.67
C ASP A 22 -28.43 3.74 -7.22
N ASP A 23 -29.76 3.65 -7.02
CA ASP A 23 -30.43 3.61 -5.71
C ASP A 23 -31.06 2.22 -5.43
N PRO A 24 -30.24 1.21 -5.07
CA PRO A 24 -30.75 -0.11 -4.73
C PRO A 24 -31.38 -0.12 -3.33
N PRO A 25 -32.36 -1.01 -3.08
CA PRO A 25 -32.85 -1.31 -1.74
C PRO A 25 -31.71 -1.65 -0.76
N PHE A 26 -31.85 -1.28 0.51
CA PHE A 26 -30.82 -1.41 1.55
C PHE A 26 -30.08 -2.77 1.60
N LEU A 27 -30.78 -3.89 1.40
CA LEU A 27 -30.16 -5.21 1.38
C LEU A 27 -29.26 -5.44 0.14
N LEU A 28 -29.66 -4.93 -1.01
CA LEU A 28 -28.89 -4.99 -2.26
C LEU A 28 -27.70 -4.03 -2.24
N ASP A 29 -27.83 -2.90 -1.56
CA ASP A 29 -26.75 -1.95 -1.33
C ASP A 29 -25.64 -2.56 -0.44
N GLN A 30 -26.01 -3.14 0.71
CA GLN A 30 -25.06 -3.85 1.58
C GLN A 30 -24.36 -5.02 0.87
N ALA A 31 -25.10 -5.80 0.08
CA ALA A 31 -24.51 -6.87 -0.72
C ALA A 31 -23.52 -6.32 -1.77
N SER A 32 -23.84 -5.19 -2.40
CA SER A 32 -22.96 -4.51 -3.37
C SER A 32 -21.64 -4.04 -2.74
N PHE A 33 -21.70 -3.49 -1.52
CA PHE A 33 -20.49 -3.15 -0.78
C PHE A 33 -19.63 -4.37 -0.53
N LEU A 34 -20.22 -5.46 -0.03
CA LEU A 34 -19.51 -6.70 0.27
C LEU A 34 -18.82 -7.27 -0.98
N ILE A 35 -19.53 -7.32 -2.12
CA ILE A 35 -18.97 -7.76 -3.41
C ILE A 35 -17.78 -6.87 -3.82
N THR A 36 -17.92 -5.56 -3.68
CA THR A 36 -16.86 -4.60 -4.05
C THR A 36 -15.61 -4.78 -3.20
N TYR A 37 -15.76 -4.88 -1.87
CA TYR A 37 -14.64 -5.12 -0.97
C TYR A 37 -14.00 -6.48 -1.20
N LEU A 38 -14.80 -7.53 -1.37
CA LEU A 38 -14.30 -8.87 -1.64
C LEU A 38 -13.51 -8.93 -2.94
N ASN A 39 -14.01 -8.29 -4.01
CA ASN A 39 -13.28 -8.20 -5.27
C ASN A 39 -11.92 -7.49 -5.08
N ARG A 40 -11.88 -6.36 -4.37
CA ARG A 40 -10.62 -5.66 -4.08
C ARG A 40 -9.63 -6.56 -3.33
N TRP A 41 -10.09 -7.28 -2.32
CA TRP A 41 -9.26 -8.24 -1.57
C TRP A 41 -8.78 -9.41 -2.42
N LEU A 42 -9.64 -9.96 -3.29
CA LEU A 42 -9.27 -11.04 -4.19
C LEU A 42 -8.15 -10.60 -5.15
N TRP A 43 -8.20 -9.38 -5.68
CA TRP A 43 -7.13 -8.84 -6.51
C TRP A 43 -5.81 -8.70 -5.75
N ILE A 44 -5.83 -8.25 -4.49
CA ILE A 44 -4.63 -8.21 -3.63
C ILE A 44 -4.04 -9.62 -3.47
N VAL A 45 -4.87 -10.62 -3.14
CA VAL A 45 -4.43 -12.01 -2.96
C VAL A 45 -3.89 -12.60 -4.26
N VAL A 46 -4.48 -12.29 -5.41
CA VAL A 46 -3.98 -12.72 -6.72
C VAL A 46 -2.60 -12.13 -7.01
N ILE A 47 -2.43 -10.82 -6.82
CA ILE A 47 -1.16 -10.13 -7.05
C ILE A 47 -0.07 -10.68 -6.11
N LEU A 48 -0.38 -10.83 -4.82
CA LEU A 48 0.57 -11.37 -3.84
C LEU A 48 0.88 -12.85 -4.09
N GLY A 49 -0.12 -13.67 -4.42
CA GLY A 49 0.05 -15.09 -4.68
C GLY A 49 0.88 -15.35 -5.94
N TRP A 50 0.64 -14.60 -7.01
CA TRP A 50 1.43 -14.70 -8.23
C TRP A 50 2.82 -14.07 -8.05
N GLY A 51 2.90 -12.94 -7.34
CA GLY A 51 4.18 -12.33 -6.97
C GLY A 51 5.06 -13.30 -6.19
N ASN A 52 4.52 -14.01 -5.22
CA ASN A 52 5.24 -15.06 -4.52
C ASN A 52 5.63 -16.20 -5.47
N HIS A 53 4.72 -16.70 -6.32
CA HIS A 53 5.07 -17.76 -7.27
C HIS A 53 6.22 -17.39 -8.23
N GLN A 54 6.23 -16.15 -8.73
CA GLN A 54 7.20 -15.68 -9.72
C GLN A 54 8.52 -15.20 -9.09
N PHE A 55 8.46 -14.57 -7.91
CA PHE A 55 9.58 -13.89 -7.26
C PHE A 55 10.07 -14.57 -5.97
N ASN A 56 9.59 -15.77 -5.63
CA ASN A 56 10.12 -16.57 -4.52
C ASN A 56 11.49 -17.19 -4.88
N ARG A 57 12.50 -16.32 -5.05
CA ARG A 57 13.89 -16.67 -5.28
C ARG A 57 14.76 -15.97 -4.24
N PRO A 58 15.83 -16.61 -3.75
CA PRO A 58 16.75 -15.98 -2.81
C PRO A 58 17.51 -14.84 -3.50
N MET A 59 17.12 -13.59 -3.22
CA MET A 59 17.80 -12.40 -3.72
C MET A 59 18.78 -11.84 -2.68
N LYS A 60 19.97 -11.42 -3.11
CA LYS A 60 21.03 -10.90 -2.21
C LYS A 60 20.62 -9.65 -1.42
N TRP A 61 19.67 -8.87 -1.93
CA TRP A 61 19.16 -7.64 -1.30
C TRP A 61 17.93 -7.89 -0.41
N LEU A 62 17.40 -9.12 -0.38
CA LEU A 62 16.21 -9.46 0.42
C LEU A 62 16.43 -9.30 1.94
N PRO A 63 17.59 -9.67 2.52
CA PRO A 63 17.85 -9.40 3.94
C PRO A 63 17.82 -7.90 4.26
N TYR A 64 18.48 -7.09 3.43
CA TYR A 64 18.46 -5.62 3.57
C TYR A 64 17.04 -5.05 3.48
N ALA A 65 16.26 -5.48 2.48
CA ALA A 65 14.88 -5.02 2.32
C ALA A 65 14.00 -5.44 3.51
N THR A 66 14.16 -6.66 4.02
CA THR A 66 13.39 -7.17 5.17
C THR A 66 13.68 -6.35 6.42
N GLU A 67 14.95 -6.01 6.64
CA GLU A 67 15.42 -5.14 7.72
C GLU A 67 14.89 -3.71 7.57
N ALA A 68 14.92 -3.14 6.36
CA ALA A 68 14.48 -1.79 6.10
C ALA A 68 12.95 -1.60 6.17
N VAL A 69 12.17 -2.61 5.78
CA VAL A 69 10.69 -2.52 5.71
C VAL A 69 10.07 -2.13 7.03
N PHE A 70 10.52 -2.69 8.16
CA PHE A 70 9.94 -2.37 9.47
C PHE A 70 10.19 -0.90 9.85
N SER A 71 11.42 -0.44 9.65
CA SER A 71 11.80 0.95 9.89
C SER A 71 11.01 1.92 9.01
N TRP A 72 10.89 1.62 7.72
CA TRP A 72 10.14 2.46 6.79
C TRP A 72 8.66 2.48 7.11
N TYR A 73 8.07 1.37 7.53
CA TYR A 73 6.65 1.29 7.88
C TYR A 73 6.29 2.31 8.96
N ILE A 74 7.09 2.38 10.04
CA ILE A 74 6.88 3.31 11.16
C ILE A 74 7.10 4.77 10.72
N LEU A 75 8.12 5.02 9.91
CA LEU A 75 8.52 6.36 9.51
C LEU A 75 7.62 6.97 8.44
N HIS A 76 7.14 6.18 7.47
CA HIS A 76 6.48 6.74 6.29
C HIS A 76 5.25 7.56 6.68
N GLN A 77 4.43 7.09 7.63
CA GLN A 77 3.18 7.75 7.99
C GLN A 77 3.46 9.06 8.72
N THR A 78 4.43 9.06 9.64
CA THR A 78 4.79 10.28 10.37
C THR A 78 5.36 11.34 9.43
N ILE A 79 6.25 10.96 8.51
CA ILE A 79 6.80 11.87 7.50
C ILE A 79 5.70 12.36 6.55
N THR A 80 4.83 11.47 6.07
CA THR A 80 3.74 11.82 5.15
C THR A 80 2.79 12.83 5.77
N VAL A 81 2.42 12.66 7.05
CA VAL A 81 1.54 13.60 7.75
C VAL A 81 2.23 14.95 7.95
N VAL A 82 3.49 14.97 8.42
CA VAL A 82 4.22 16.22 8.64
C VAL A 82 4.44 16.96 7.33
N VAL A 83 4.92 16.28 6.29
CA VAL A 83 5.18 16.87 4.98
C VAL A 83 3.87 17.29 4.32
N GLY A 84 2.84 16.44 4.34
CA GLY A 84 1.53 16.74 3.77
C GLY A 84 0.86 17.94 4.44
N TYR A 85 0.96 18.06 5.77
CA TYR A 85 0.44 19.22 6.48
C TYR A 85 1.16 20.52 6.08
N ASN A 86 2.49 20.50 5.95
CA ASN A 86 3.25 21.69 5.56
C ASN A 86 3.04 22.04 4.08
N LEU A 87 2.94 21.04 3.18
CA LEU A 87 2.77 21.26 1.75
C LEU A 87 1.37 21.73 1.38
N THR A 88 0.33 21.28 2.08
CA THR A 88 -1.05 21.74 1.83
C THR A 88 -1.24 23.23 2.14
N GLN A 89 -0.38 23.84 2.97
CA GLN A 89 -0.37 25.29 3.19
C GLN A 89 0.12 26.07 1.96
N LEU A 90 0.89 25.45 1.07
CA LEU A 90 1.54 26.11 -0.07
C LEU A 90 0.66 26.15 -1.33
N SER A 91 -0.50 25.47 -1.35
CA SER A 91 -1.46 25.47 -2.45
C SER A 91 -0.83 25.23 -3.84
N LEU A 92 0.10 24.27 -3.93
CA LEU A 92 0.89 23.97 -5.12
C LEU A 92 0.10 23.13 -6.16
N GLY A 93 -1.15 22.78 -5.84
CA GLY A 93 -2.08 22.12 -6.74
C GLY A 93 -2.02 20.59 -6.69
N PRO A 94 -2.96 19.91 -7.38
CA PRO A 94 -3.28 18.50 -7.15
C PRO A 94 -2.25 17.50 -7.68
N VAL A 95 -1.19 17.97 -8.36
CA VAL A 95 -0.14 17.11 -8.94
C VAL A 95 1.19 17.30 -8.22
N ILE A 96 1.60 18.56 -8.00
CA ILE A 96 2.91 18.87 -7.43
C ILE A 96 2.94 18.53 -5.94
N GLU A 97 1.87 18.80 -5.19
CA GLU A 97 1.78 18.47 -3.77
C GLU A 97 1.98 16.97 -3.50
N PRO A 98 1.19 16.05 -4.09
CA PRO A 98 1.37 14.62 -3.83
C PRO A 98 2.71 14.09 -4.35
N ALA A 99 3.23 14.63 -5.45
CA ALA A 99 4.56 14.26 -5.95
C ALA A 99 5.67 14.64 -4.95
N LEU A 100 5.59 15.84 -4.36
CA LEU A 100 6.53 16.29 -3.34
C LEU A 100 6.40 15.50 -2.05
N VAL A 101 5.16 15.21 -1.60
CA VAL A 101 4.93 14.32 -0.44
C VAL A 101 5.58 12.96 -0.68
N LEU A 102 5.38 12.36 -1.85
CA LEU A 102 5.92 11.05 -2.19
C LEU A 102 7.45 11.04 -2.18
N ILE A 103 8.09 12.03 -2.83
CA ILE A 103 9.55 12.15 -2.87
C ILE A 103 10.11 12.39 -1.47
N ALA A 104 9.48 13.27 -0.69
CA ALA A 104 9.92 13.60 0.67
C ALA A 104 9.75 12.41 1.63
N THR A 105 8.66 11.64 1.52
CA THR A 105 8.45 10.44 2.33
C THR A 105 9.47 9.36 1.99
N LEU A 106 9.69 9.07 0.70
CA LEU A 106 10.67 8.08 0.27
C LEU A 106 12.10 8.49 0.66
N GLY A 107 12.48 9.74 0.39
CA GLY A 107 13.77 10.30 0.75
C GLY A 107 13.98 10.36 2.26
N GLY A 108 12.96 10.77 3.02
CA GLY A 108 13.00 10.82 4.47
C GLY A 108 13.16 9.44 5.10
N CYS A 109 12.40 8.44 4.63
CA CYS A 109 12.56 7.05 5.07
C CYS A 109 13.97 6.52 4.78
N LEU A 110 14.48 6.75 3.56
CA LEU A 110 15.85 6.35 3.16
C LEU A 110 16.92 6.98 4.06
N VAL A 111 16.86 8.31 4.24
CA VAL A 111 17.87 9.06 5.00
C VAL A 111 17.85 8.67 6.47
N ILE A 112 16.66 8.61 7.09
CA ILE A 112 16.54 8.24 8.51
C ILE A 112 16.96 6.79 8.73
N HIS A 113 16.56 5.88 7.84
CA HIS A 113 16.96 4.48 7.95
C HIS A 113 18.48 4.31 7.87
N GLU A 114 19.11 4.85 6.82
CA GLU A 114 20.53 4.65 6.54
C GLU A 114 21.44 5.42 7.52
N TYR A 115 21.11 6.68 7.86
CA TYR A 115 22.00 7.53 8.66
C TYR A 115 21.74 7.49 10.16
N ILE A 116 20.49 7.26 10.60
CA ILE A 116 20.13 7.31 12.02
C ILE A 116 20.00 5.89 12.58
N ILE A 117 19.14 5.07 11.98
CA ILE A 117 18.77 3.76 12.54
C ILE A 117 19.90 2.76 12.36
N ARG A 118 20.51 2.67 11.17
CA ARG A 118 21.61 1.72 10.90
C ARG A 118 22.88 2.04 11.70
N ARG A 119 23.09 3.32 12.03
CA ARG A 119 24.28 3.84 12.75
C ARG A 119 24.14 3.79 14.28
N SER A 120 22.93 3.81 14.81
CA SER A 120 22.69 3.80 16.27
C SER A 120 22.53 2.39 16.82
N THR A 121 23.44 1.97 17.69
CA THR A 121 23.44 0.65 18.35
C THR A 121 22.19 0.41 19.20
N ILE A 122 21.55 1.47 19.71
CA ILE A 122 20.35 1.40 20.56
C ILE A 122 19.07 1.26 19.72
N LEU A 123 19.00 1.94 18.57
CA LEU A 123 17.82 1.93 17.71
C LEU A 123 17.73 0.66 16.85
N ARG A 124 18.87 0.02 16.54
CA ARG A 124 18.92 -1.25 15.80
C ARG A 124 17.92 -2.30 16.29
N PRO A 125 17.95 -2.75 17.56
CA PRO A 125 17.03 -3.79 18.04
C PRO A 125 15.56 -3.33 18.04
N LEU A 126 15.30 -2.04 18.28
CA LEU A 126 13.95 -1.46 18.28
C LEU A 126 13.30 -1.45 16.90
N PHE A 127 14.10 -1.45 15.84
CA PHE A 127 13.66 -1.48 14.45
C PHE A 127 13.82 -2.86 13.78
N GLY A 128 13.99 -3.93 14.57
CA GLY A 128 14.04 -5.29 14.05
C GLY A 128 15.36 -5.65 13.34
N LEU A 129 16.38 -4.80 13.46
CA LEU A 129 17.74 -5.09 12.97
C LEU A 129 18.45 -5.97 14.01
N ARG A 130 19.07 -7.06 13.56
CA ARG A 130 19.92 -7.91 14.40
C ARG A 130 21.38 -7.44 14.37
#